data_AF-A0A7C1GQP4-F1
#
_entry.id   AF-A0A7C1GQP4-F1
#
_cell.length_a   1.000
_cell.length_b   1.000
_cell.length_c   1.000
_cell.angle_alpha   90.00
_cell.angle_beta   90.00
_cell.angle_gamma   90.00
#
_symmetry.space_group_name_H-M   'P 1'
#
loop_
_entity.id
_entity.type
_entity.pdbx_description
1 polymer ?
#
loop_
_entity_poly.entity_id
_entity_poly.type
_entity_poly.pdbx_seq_one_letter_code
_entity_poly.pdbx_strand_id
1 'polypeptide(L)'
;VILVLDTNHDGYLNYAEVQRVYPELEYTYFLFISNFDGRISRNEIINLAGDFGLDPLPYVDLNGDRLIQYEEVSEYLTPALFARFDINGNGVIDCEDYAYFMVRPAPGTEENPCGSAEMTGFLVYGGVSYLDMNGDGLIDYDEVEPLVGIEYADLVIDVLDRDKDGYVAPDELHLFVNSLPFDIVRIADLNQDGVIQYEDVADLLPYAIFSELDFNGDGVLDCDDLALLPIDDDWGVLPYPTEEMLSARLLAMLQRIFRLLDVDGNNALSYEEIRRLVPLPQRVFDLLDVNDDGYVTWDEIASWLVYLNETPRDVIVDFAREIIGPSNGNFFIPGEPIVVRLVADKYGMDALEALSVTELLPEGWTVGAVHNKGTAVVTQEVGPGVNKLLISWEDAAPIFPLELSYELLPPPDAAGIVTLLGQVAFITQEGVPRSAGLVPTLLAELLSEVYAHSADTDGDWRISLRELLRVIQLYNSGQYHVDPAGEDGYGIGEGPVDGLNHSADYIGDWRITLPELLRVIQLYNTPAHYYYVADDTEDGFMPAPF
;
A
#
# COMPACT_ATOMS: atom_id res chain seq x y z
N VAL A 1 -14.50 18.08 19.20
CA VAL A 1 -15.50 17.39 20.07
C VAL A 1 -15.99 16.13 19.39
N ILE A 2 -16.81 16.16 18.33
CA ILE A 2 -17.26 14.91 17.68
C ILE A 2 -16.06 14.09 17.19
N LEU A 3 -15.19 14.70 16.39
CA LEU A 3 -13.98 14.06 15.86
C LEU A 3 -13.05 13.43 16.93
N VAL A 4 -13.14 13.85 18.19
CA VAL A 4 -12.28 13.36 19.29
C VAL A 4 -13.03 12.40 20.22
N LEU A 5 -14.36 12.33 20.15
CA LEU A 5 -15.16 11.45 21.01
C LEU A 5 -15.83 10.32 20.22
N ASP A 6 -15.92 10.47 18.91
CA ASP A 6 -16.47 9.51 17.94
C ASP A 6 -15.45 8.38 17.68
N THR A 7 -15.29 7.50 18.68
CA THR A 7 -14.34 6.37 18.68
C THR A 7 -14.79 5.19 17.80
N ASN A 8 -16.00 5.24 17.27
CA ASN A 8 -16.45 4.29 16.23
C ASN A 8 -16.47 4.93 14.84
N HIS A 9 -16.11 6.22 14.73
CA HIS A 9 -16.02 7.01 13.51
C HIS A 9 -17.30 6.98 12.66
N ASP A 10 -18.47 6.97 13.30
CA ASP A 10 -19.76 6.93 12.59
C ASP A 10 -20.33 8.34 12.30
N GLY A 11 -19.63 9.39 12.71
CA GLY A 11 -19.98 10.79 12.54
C GLY A 11 -20.93 11.34 13.62
N TYR A 12 -21.30 10.51 14.59
CA TYR A 12 -22.19 10.85 15.71
C TYR A 12 -21.55 10.45 17.04
N LEU A 13 -22.10 10.97 18.15
CA LEU A 13 -21.71 10.49 19.48
C LEU A 13 -22.77 9.57 20.05
N ASN A 14 -22.39 8.35 20.35
CA ASN A 14 -23.19 7.40 21.11
C ASN A 14 -23.02 7.60 22.62
N TYR A 15 -23.85 6.91 23.41
CA TYR A 15 -23.84 7.09 24.86
C TYR A 15 -22.51 6.70 25.51
N ALA A 16 -21.88 5.62 25.07
CA ALA A 16 -20.61 5.15 25.63
C ALA A 16 -19.48 6.15 25.35
N GLU A 17 -19.46 6.73 24.15
CA GLU A 17 -18.51 7.77 23.75
C GLU A 17 -18.60 9.02 24.61
N VAL A 18 -19.81 9.51 24.85
CA VAL A 18 -20.00 10.67 25.73
C VAL A 18 -19.66 10.33 27.18
N GLN A 19 -19.95 9.10 27.63
CA GLN A 19 -19.61 8.67 28.99
C GLN A 19 -18.11 8.58 29.26
N ARG A 20 -17.25 8.48 28.24
CA ARG A 20 -15.79 8.52 28.47
C ARG A 20 -15.34 9.84 29.09
N VAL A 21 -15.86 10.96 28.59
CA VAL A 21 -15.52 12.30 29.12
C VAL A 21 -16.52 12.84 30.14
N TYR A 22 -17.73 12.29 30.17
CA TYR A 22 -18.74 12.65 31.16
C TYR A 22 -19.47 11.41 31.71
N PRO A 23 -18.81 10.60 32.57
CA PRO A 23 -19.35 9.33 33.07
C PRO A 23 -20.66 9.46 33.84
N GLU A 24 -20.87 10.63 34.45
CA GLU A 24 -22.03 10.98 35.27
C GLU A 24 -23.27 11.35 34.43
N LEU A 25 -23.18 11.42 33.10
CA LEU A 25 -24.32 11.70 32.23
C LEU A 25 -25.37 10.60 32.36
N GLU A 26 -26.58 10.92 32.84
CA GLU A 26 -27.66 9.93 32.83
C GLU A 26 -28.16 9.67 31.40
N TYR A 27 -28.40 8.41 31.05
CA TYR A 27 -28.93 7.98 29.75
C TYR A 27 -30.20 8.73 29.31
N THR A 28 -31.04 9.13 30.26
CA THR A 28 -32.24 9.95 30.01
C THR A 28 -31.88 11.32 29.42
N TYR A 29 -30.86 12.00 29.95
CA TYR A 29 -30.39 13.28 29.42
C TYR A 29 -29.73 13.10 28.04
N PHE A 30 -28.95 12.03 27.86
CA PHE A 30 -28.40 11.68 26.55
C PHE A 30 -29.50 11.58 25.48
N LEU A 31 -30.57 10.82 25.76
CA LEU A 31 -31.70 10.68 24.83
C LEU A 31 -32.40 12.01 24.52
N PHE A 32 -32.49 12.93 25.49
CA PHE A 32 -33.04 14.26 25.23
C PHE A 32 -32.15 15.09 24.29
N ILE A 33 -30.83 14.99 24.44
CA ILE A 33 -29.87 15.69 23.59
C ILE A 33 -29.89 15.11 22.17
N SER A 34 -29.94 13.78 22.05
CA SER A 34 -29.95 13.04 20.79
C SER A 34 -31.34 12.98 20.14
N ASN A 35 -32.26 13.91 20.44
CA ASN A 35 -33.63 13.88 19.91
C ASN A 35 -34.43 12.55 20.05
N PHE A 36 -34.00 11.64 20.94
CA PHE A 36 -34.41 10.25 21.11
C PHE A 36 -34.01 9.26 19.99
N ASP A 37 -33.11 9.61 19.07
CA ASP A 37 -32.55 8.67 18.07
C ASP A 37 -31.34 7.87 18.58
N GLY A 38 -30.79 8.25 19.75
CA GLY A 38 -29.66 7.58 20.40
C GLY A 38 -28.29 7.96 19.83
N ARG A 39 -28.20 9.01 19.00
CA ARG A 39 -26.97 9.50 18.36
C ARG A 39 -26.92 11.02 18.39
N ILE A 40 -25.86 11.61 18.95
CA ILE A 40 -25.72 13.07 18.99
C ILE A 40 -24.95 13.54 17.76
N SER A 41 -25.60 14.33 16.92
CA SER A 41 -25.03 14.99 15.76
C SER A 41 -24.37 16.34 16.10
N ARG A 42 -23.56 16.85 15.16
CA ARG A 42 -22.94 18.19 15.28
C ARG A 42 -23.95 19.29 15.52
N ASN A 43 -25.08 19.24 14.82
CA ASN A 43 -26.12 20.26 14.94
C ASN A 43 -26.80 20.21 16.30
N GLU A 44 -26.96 19.03 16.89
CA GLU A 44 -27.53 18.90 18.23
C GLU A 44 -26.61 19.48 19.30
N ILE A 45 -25.29 19.29 19.19
CA ILE A 45 -24.33 19.94 20.08
C ILE A 45 -24.41 21.46 19.94
N ILE A 46 -24.45 21.98 18.71
CA ILE A 46 -24.56 23.43 18.44
C ILE A 46 -25.87 24.00 19.01
N ASN A 47 -26.98 23.32 18.79
CA ASN A 47 -28.29 23.74 19.30
C ASN A 47 -28.31 23.71 20.83
N LEU A 48 -27.77 22.65 21.44
CA LEU A 48 -27.66 22.52 22.89
C LEU A 48 -26.80 23.65 23.48
N ALA A 49 -25.65 23.94 22.88
CA ALA A 49 -24.79 25.04 23.30
C ALA A 49 -25.53 26.38 23.24
N GLY A 50 -26.28 26.62 22.15
CA GLY A 50 -27.13 27.80 22.00
C GLY A 50 -28.24 27.89 23.05
N ASP A 51 -28.95 26.80 23.31
CA ASP A 51 -30.07 26.73 24.26
C ASP A 51 -29.63 26.97 25.71
N PHE A 52 -28.43 26.54 26.07
CA PHE A 52 -27.84 26.75 27.39
C PHE A 52 -27.00 28.02 27.50
N GLY A 53 -26.86 28.79 26.42
CA GLY A 53 -26.00 29.98 26.38
C GLY A 53 -24.53 29.64 26.66
N LEU A 54 -24.10 28.43 26.31
CA LEU A 54 -22.71 27.98 26.41
C LEU A 54 -21.93 28.62 25.26
N ASP A 55 -21.47 29.84 25.51
CA ASP A 55 -20.47 30.49 24.69
C ASP A 55 -19.12 30.33 25.39
N PRO A 56 -18.11 29.69 24.77
CA PRO A 56 -16.78 29.61 25.33
C PRO A 56 -16.01 30.93 25.21
N LEU A 57 -16.39 31.85 24.29
CA LEU A 57 -15.66 33.09 24.07
C LEU A 57 -15.52 33.96 25.33
N PRO A 58 -16.56 34.17 26.17
CA PRO A 58 -16.45 34.98 27.39
C PRO A 58 -15.45 34.49 28.44
N TYR A 59 -14.93 33.26 28.34
CA TYR A 59 -13.84 32.79 29.22
C TYR A 59 -12.48 33.37 28.82
N VAL A 60 -12.35 33.84 27.58
CA VAL A 60 -11.11 34.31 26.97
C VAL A 60 -11.23 35.79 26.59
N ASP A 61 -12.32 36.20 25.95
CA ASP A 61 -12.71 37.58 25.66
C ASP A 61 -13.39 38.19 26.89
N LEU A 62 -12.58 38.73 27.80
CA LEU A 62 -13.02 39.26 29.09
C LEU A 62 -13.71 40.62 28.94
N ASN A 63 -13.40 41.35 27.86
CA ASN A 63 -13.94 42.69 27.63
C ASN A 63 -15.22 42.67 26.75
N GLY A 64 -15.49 41.56 26.07
CA GLY A 64 -16.69 41.29 25.28
C GLY A 64 -16.70 41.94 23.89
N ASP A 65 -15.54 42.33 23.35
CA ASP A 65 -15.42 42.96 22.03
C ASP A 65 -15.21 41.97 20.88
N ARG A 66 -15.14 40.67 21.21
CA ARG A 66 -14.95 39.52 20.31
C ARG A 66 -13.60 39.49 19.61
N LEU A 67 -12.62 40.23 20.10
CA LEU A 67 -11.25 40.22 19.64
C LEU A 67 -10.37 39.78 20.80
N ILE A 68 -9.68 38.65 20.65
CA ILE A 68 -8.86 38.12 21.74
C ILE A 68 -7.55 38.92 21.79
N GLN A 69 -7.37 39.72 22.84
CA GLN A 69 -6.15 40.53 23.01
C GLN A 69 -5.15 39.83 23.92
N TYR A 70 -3.87 40.17 23.75
CA TYR A 70 -2.80 39.56 24.56
C TYR A 70 -3.07 39.74 26.06
N GLU A 71 -3.53 40.91 26.49
CA GLU A 71 -3.84 41.18 27.89
C GLU A 71 -4.84 40.17 28.49
N GLU A 72 -5.79 39.68 27.70
CA GLU A 72 -6.85 38.77 28.13
C GLU A 72 -6.35 37.32 28.26
N VAL A 73 -5.33 36.96 27.48
CA VAL A 73 -4.75 35.60 27.44
C VAL A 73 -3.34 35.51 28.01
N SER A 74 -2.80 36.61 28.54
CA SER A 74 -1.43 36.69 29.07
C SER A 74 -1.12 35.74 30.24
N GLU A 75 -2.16 35.17 30.86
CA GLU A 75 -2.03 34.10 31.87
C GLU A 75 -1.74 32.72 31.23
N TYR A 76 -2.16 32.52 29.99
CA TYR A 76 -2.08 31.25 29.26
C TYR A 76 -1.05 31.27 28.14
N LEU A 77 -0.85 32.43 27.50
CA LEU A 77 0.03 32.59 26.35
C LEU A 77 1.16 33.58 26.67
N THR A 78 2.36 33.26 26.20
CA THR A 78 3.47 34.21 26.19
C THR A 78 3.27 35.23 25.06
N PRO A 79 3.92 36.42 25.10
CA PRO A 79 3.82 37.38 23.99
C PRO A 79 4.28 36.80 22.66
N ALA A 80 5.28 35.92 22.70
CA ALA A 80 5.80 35.24 21.52
C ALA A 80 4.76 34.27 20.94
N LEU A 81 4.10 33.48 21.80
CA LEU A 81 3.06 32.55 21.36
C LEU A 81 1.81 33.27 20.87
N PHE A 82 1.43 34.39 21.50
CA PHE A 82 0.32 35.22 21.02
C PHE A 82 0.57 35.79 19.62
N ALA A 83 1.76 36.36 19.39
CA ALA A 83 2.12 36.91 18.09
C ALA A 83 2.18 35.86 16.98
N ARG A 84 2.33 34.56 17.32
CA ARG A 84 2.26 33.44 16.36
C ARG A 84 0.83 33.12 15.93
N PHE A 85 -0.17 33.41 16.75
CA PHE A 85 -1.59 33.20 16.42
C PHE A 85 -2.28 34.46 15.87
N ASP A 86 -1.68 35.64 16.03
CA ASP A 86 -2.06 36.90 15.38
C ASP A 86 -1.42 36.97 13.97
N ILE A 87 -2.01 36.22 13.05
CA ILE A 87 -1.49 35.95 11.70
C ILE A 87 -1.38 37.23 10.88
N ASN A 88 -2.38 38.09 10.95
CA ASN A 88 -2.37 39.36 10.20
C ASN A 88 -1.61 40.49 10.94
N GLY A 89 -1.11 40.23 12.16
CA GLY A 89 -0.31 41.15 12.97
C GLY A 89 -1.08 42.40 13.40
N ASN A 90 -2.40 42.31 13.54
CA ASN A 90 -3.26 43.45 13.86
C ASN A 90 -3.36 43.70 15.38
N GLY A 91 -2.71 42.87 16.20
CA GLY A 91 -2.64 42.95 17.65
C GLY A 91 -3.75 42.20 18.38
N VAL A 92 -4.59 41.46 17.67
CA VAL A 92 -5.66 40.63 18.23
C VAL A 92 -5.72 39.28 17.51
N ILE A 93 -6.16 38.23 18.21
CA ILE A 93 -6.52 36.96 17.57
C ILE A 93 -8.01 37.02 17.26
N ASP A 94 -8.36 36.97 15.98
CA ASP A 94 -9.74 37.09 15.51
C ASP A 94 -10.12 36.01 14.46
N CYS A 95 -11.25 36.22 13.78
CA CYS A 95 -11.76 35.25 12.83
C CYS A 95 -10.94 35.18 11.52
N GLU A 96 -10.17 36.23 11.18
CA GLU A 96 -9.26 36.24 10.04
C GLU A 96 -8.07 35.32 10.32
N ASP A 97 -7.52 35.36 11.54
CA ASP A 97 -6.43 34.46 11.94
C ASP A 97 -6.91 33.02 12.03
N TYR A 98 -8.07 32.78 12.65
CA TYR A 98 -8.68 31.46 12.69
C TYR A 98 -8.94 30.88 11.29
N ALA A 99 -9.37 31.71 10.33
CA ALA A 99 -9.63 31.28 8.97
C ALA A 99 -8.36 30.85 8.22
N TYR A 100 -7.18 31.33 8.62
CA TYR A 100 -5.90 30.92 8.03
C TYR A 100 -5.62 29.43 8.25
N PHE A 101 -5.90 28.93 9.46
CA PHE A 101 -5.70 27.52 9.81
C PHE A 101 -6.83 26.63 9.31
N MET A 102 -8.07 27.12 9.30
CA MET A 102 -9.28 26.35 8.95
C MET A 102 -9.48 26.17 7.45
N VAL A 103 -8.44 25.69 6.79
CA VAL A 103 -8.43 25.26 5.41
C VAL A 103 -8.01 23.80 5.34
N ARG A 104 -8.36 23.14 4.24
CA ARG A 104 -7.80 21.80 3.98
C ARG A 104 -6.36 21.95 3.47
N PRO A 105 -5.49 20.97 3.77
CA PRO A 105 -4.20 20.86 3.12
C PRO A 105 -4.35 20.95 1.59
N ALA A 106 -3.46 21.69 0.94
CA ALA A 106 -3.49 21.91 -0.50
C ALA A 106 -2.20 21.37 -1.13
N PRO A 107 -2.30 20.75 -2.33
CA PRO A 107 -1.11 20.27 -3.02
C PRO A 107 -0.24 21.42 -3.51
N GLY A 108 1.01 21.09 -3.80
CA GLY A 108 1.96 21.99 -4.41
C GLY A 108 1.49 22.57 -5.75
N THR A 109 2.16 23.63 -6.18
CA THR A 109 1.98 24.28 -7.48
C THR A 109 3.25 24.14 -8.33
N GLU A 110 3.17 24.42 -9.63
CA GLU A 110 4.38 24.44 -10.47
C GLU A 110 5.45 25.46 -10.01
N GLU A 111 5.05 26.51 -9.29
CA GLU A 111 5.96 27.55 -8.78
C GLU A 111 6.48 27.25 -7.36
N ASN A 112 5.70 26.56 -6.54
CA ASN A 112 6.10 26.02 -5.25
C ASN A 112 5.58 24.57 -5.14
N PRO A 113 6.41 23.56 -5.47
CA PRO A 113 5.99 22.16 -5.50
C PRO A 113 5.67 21.60 -4.11
N CYS A 114 6.01 22.32 -3.04
CA CYS A 114 5.77 21.90 -1.68
C CYS A 114 4.48 22.50 -1.13
N GLY A 115 3.38 21.77 -1.31
CA GLY A 115 2.10 22.10 -0.69
C GLY A 115 2.00 21.55 0.72
N SER A 116 0.99 22.02 1.46
CA SER A 116 0.71 21.49 2.79
C SER A 116 0.14 20.07 2.76
N ALA A 117 -0.43 19.62 1.64
CA ALA A 117 -0.87 18.23 1.50
C ALA A 117 0.32 17.26 1.55
N GLU A 118 1.40 17.56 0.83
CA GLU A 118 2.62 16.75 0.82
C GLU A 118 3.33 16.79 2.18
N MET A 119 3.47 18.00 2.76
CA MET A 119 4.09 18.18 4.07
C MET A 119 3.28 17.59 5.23
N THR A 120 1.98 17.35 5.07
CA THR A 120 1.18 16.66 6.10
C THR A 120 1.68 15.24 6.33
N GLY A 121 2.06 14.52 5.26
CA GLY A 121 2.65 13.19 5.40
C GLY A 121 3.99 13.22 6.14
N PHE A 122 4.82 14.21 5.82
CA PHE A 122 6.10 14.44 6.48
C PHE A 122 5.94 14.71 7.99
N LEU A 123 4.98 15.57 8.38
CA LEU A 123 4.70 15.85 9.79
C LEU A 123 4.17 14.62 10.53
N VAL A 124 3.39 13.77 9.87
CA VAL A 124 2.95 12.49 10.46
C VAL A 124 4.15 11.57 10.67
N TYR A 125 5.04 11.43 9.70
CA TYR A 125 6.28 10.67 9.85
C TYR A 125 7.13 11.19 11.01
N GLY A 126 7.29 12.51 11.12
CA GLY A 126 7.98 13.14 12.25
C GLY A 126 7.28 12.90 13.58
N GLY A 127 5.94 12.90 13.59
CA GLY A 127 5.14 12.58 14.76
C GLY A 127 5.33 11.15 15.25
N VAL A 128 5.32 10.17 14.34
CA VAL A 128 5.62 8.77 14.67
C VAL A 128 7.05 8.65 15.18
N SER A 129 8.03 9.19 14.45
CA SER A 129 9.46 9.12 14.84
C SER A 129 9.73 9.73 16.21
N TYR A 130 8.91 10.70 16.64
CA TYR A 130 9.00 11.30 17.96
C TYR A 130 8.35 10.46 19.07
N LEU A 131 7.25 9.78 18.75
CA LEU A 131 6.44 9.03 19.70
C LEU A 131 6.93 7.59 19.87
N ASP A 132 7.31 6.94 18.78
CA ASP A 132 7.86 5.58 18.73
C ASP A 132 9.23 5.54 19.42
N MET A 133 9.22 5.25 20.72
CA MET A 133 10.43 5.25 21.54
C MET A 133 11.19 3.94 21.41
N ASN A 134 10.51 2.88 21.02
CA ASN A 134 11.04 1.54 21.00
C ASN A 134 11.60 1.15 19.60
N GLY A 135 11.20 1.88 18.56
CA GLY A 135 11.62 1.76 17.17
C GLY A 135 10.89 0.69 16.36
N ASP A 136 9.68 0.30 16.75
CA ASP A 136 8.86 -0.71 16.06
C ASP A 136 7.95 -0.12 14.97
N GLY A 137 7.96 1.21 14.81
CA GLY A 137 7.20 1.93 13.80
C GLY A 137 5.71 2.09 14.13
N LEU A 138 5.28 1.65 15.31
CA LEU A 138 3.93 1.81 15.83
C LEU A 138 3.97 2.75 17.04
N ILE A 139 2.80 3.25 17.45
CA ILE A 139 2.67 4.05 18.66
C ILE A 139 1.76 3.31 19.64
N ASP A 140 2.26 3.01 20.84
CA ASP A 140 1.48 2.34 21.88
C ASP A 140 1.07 3.28 23.03
N TYR A 141 0.33 2.72 24.00
CA TYR A 141 -0.08 3.44 25.20
C TYR A 141 1.10 3.98 26.02
N ASP A 142 2.15 3.18 26.21
CA ASP A 142 3.31 3.51 27.04
C ASP A 142 4.15 4.64 26.41
N GLU A 143 4.04 4.83 25.09
CA GLU A 143 4.67 5.91 24.32
C GLU A 143 3.89 7.23 24.38
N VAL A 144 2.56 7.15 24.43
CA VAL A 144 1.66 8.32 24.51
C VAL A 144 1.48 8.83 25.95
N GLU A 145 1.38 7.92 26.93
CA GLU A 145 1.12 8.24 28.34
C GLU A 145 2.05 9.31 28.93
N PRO A 146 3.37 9.29 28.68
CA PRO A 146 4.29 10.28 29.22
C PRO A 146 4.03 11.71 28.73
N LEU A 147 3.38 11.88 27.58
CA LEU A 147 3.15 13.17 26.93
C LEU A 147 1.82 13.79 27.32
N VAL A 148 0.76 12.98 27.31
CA VAL A 148 -0.62 13.47 27.57
C VAL A 148 -1.12 13.13 28.98
N GLY A 149 -0.41 12.27 29.70
CA GLY A 149 -0.75 11.78 31.02
C GLY A 149 -1.82 10.69 31.01
N ILE A 150 -1.83 9.89 32.08
CA ILE A 150 -2.76 8.77 32.29
C ILE A 150 -4.24 9.11 32.10
N GLU A 151 -4.64 10.37 32.33
CA GLU A 151 -6.04 10.80 32.21
C GLU A 151 -6.51 10.90 30.75
N TYR A 152 -5.59 11.10 29.80
CA TYR A 152 -5.89 11.34 28.40
C TYR A 152 -5.32 10.28 27.46
N ALA A 153 -4.34 9.49 27.89
CA ALA A 153 -3.68 8.49 27.07
C ALA A 153 -4.67 7.48 26.46
N ASP A 154 -5.58 6.94 27.28
CA ASP A 154 -6.64 6.02 26.81
C ASP A 154 -7.52 6.67 25.73
N LEU A 155 -7.87 7.95 25.90
CA LEU A 155 -8.69 8.67 24.92
C LEU A 155 -7.92 8.94 23.63
N VAL A 156 -6.63 9.24 23.72
CA VAL A 156 -5.79 9.50 22.54
C VAL A 156 -5.63 8.21 21.73
N ILE A 157 -5.27 7.10 22.37
CA ILE A 157 -5.19 5.80 21.70
C ILE A 157 -6.55 5.42 21.12
N ASP A 158 -7.64 5.43 21.89
CA ASP A 158 -8.99 5.08 21.38
C ASP A 158 -9.47 5.92 20.17
N VAL A 159 -8.91 7.13 19.97
CA VAL A 159 -9.24 8.02 18.85
C VAL A 159 -8.37 7.77 17.62
N LEU A 160 -7.12 7.35 17.85
CA LEU A 160 -6.13 7.13 16.81
C LEU A 160 -6.11 5.66 16.35
N ASP A 161 -6.17 4.72 17.28
CA ASP A 161 -6.23 3.27 17.08
C ASP A 161 -7.62 2.89 16.55
N ARG A 162 -7.68 2.79 15.23
CA ARG A 162 -8.91 2.66 14.47
C ARG A 162 -9.34 1.21 14.36
N ASP A 163 -8.39 0.30 14.16
CA ASP A 163 -8.66 -1.13 14.02
C ASP A 163 -8.72 -1.89 15.36
N LYS A 164 -8.32 -1.23 16.45
CA LYS A 164 -8.40 -1.68 17.85
C LYS A 164 -7.47 -2.84 18.15
N ASP A 165 -6.31 -2.85 17.52
CA ASP A 165 -5.25 -3.82 17.79
C ASP A 165 -4.39 -3.43 19.01
N GLY A 166 -4.55 -2.21 19.54
CA GLY A 166 -3.85 -1.68 20.70
C GLY A 166 -2.63 -0.82 20.36
N TYR A 167 -2.36 -0.62 19.07
CA TYR A 167 -1.30 0.21 18.53
C TYR A 167 -1.90 1.28 17.61
N VAL A 168 -1.13 2.31 17.33
CA VAL A 168 -1.48 3.34 16.35
C VAL A 168 -0.44 3.31 15.25
N ALA A 169 -0.85 2.86 14.06
CA ALA A 169 0.00 2.82 12.89
C ALA A 169 0.17 4.23 12.27
N PRO A 170 1.26 4.46 11.51
CA PRO A 170 1.50 5.75 10.85
C PRO A 170 0.36 6.21 9.94
N ASP A 171 -0.32 5.28 9.26
CA ASP A 171 -1.46 5.56 8.41
C ASP A 171 -2.73 5.92 9.20
N GLU A 172 -2.95 5.32 10.37
CA GLU A 172 -4.05 5.69 11.26
C GLU A 172 -3.88 7.12 11.76
N LEU A 173 -2.65 7.48 12.17
CA LEU A 173 -2.30 8.85 12.52
C LEU A 173 -2.46 9.80 11.32
N HIS A 174 -2.07 9.37 10.11
CA HIS A 174 -2.23 10.15 8.89
C HIS A 174 -3.71 10.40 8.56
N LEU A 175 -4.57 9.39 8.70
CA LEU A 175 -6.00 9.50 8.50
C LEU A 175 -6.63 10.46 9.51
N PHE A 176 -6.23 10.36 10.78
CA PHE A 176 -6.68 11.29 11.80
C PHE A 176 -6.29 12.73 11.46
N VAL A 177 -5.02 12.98 11.14
CA VAL A 177 -4.53 14.33 10.80
C VAL A 177 -5.26 14.89 9.57
N ASN A 178 -5.50 14.09 8.54
CA ASN A 178 -6.27 14.51 7.36
C ASN A 178 -7.78 14.73 7.62
N SER A 179 -8.32 14.12 8.67
CA SER A 179 -9.71 14.33 9.09
C SER A 179 -9.91 15.68 9.79
N LEU A 180 -8.82 16.32 10.24
CA LEU A 180 -8.88 17.60 10.93
C LEU A 180 -9.41 18.69 9.98
N PRO A 181 -10.26 19.61 10.49
CA PRO A 181 -10.83 20.69 9.69
C PRO A 181 -9.85 21.86 9.47
N PHE A 182 -8.57 21.69 9.81
CA PHE A 182 -7.51 22.68 9.70
C PHE A 182 -6.23 22.03 9.17
N ASP A 183 -5.38 22.87 8.59
CA ASP A 183 -4.11 22.49 7.99
C ASP A 183 -3.01 22.53 9.07
N ILE A 184 -2.53 21.35 9.47
CA ILE A 184 -1.51 21.23 10.52
C ILE A 184 -0.15 21.79 10.09
N VAL A 185 0.15 21.81 8.79
CA VAL A 185 1.41 22.37 8.26
C VAL A 185 1.44 23.86 8.51
N ARG A 186 0.31 24.55 8.38
CA ARG A 186 0.19 25.99 8.73
C ARG A 186 0.35 26.28 10.21
N ILE A 187 0.12 25.28 11.07
CA ILE A 187 0.39 25.38 12.51
C ILE A 187 1.88 25.16 12.78
N ALA A 188 2.56 24.37 11.96
CA ALA A 188 4.00 24.13 12.07
C ALA A 188 4.85 25.26 11.45
N ASP A 189 4.43 25.83 10.32
CA ASP A 189 5.02 27.01 9.67
C ASP A 189 4.38 28.29 10.24
N LEU A 190 4.78 28.65 11.46
CA LEU A 190 4.17 29.76 12.19
C LEU A 190 4.53 31.14 11.64
N ASN A 191 5.69 31.26 11.00
CA ASN A 191 6.18 32.52 10.46
C ASN A 191 5.73 32.77 9.00
N GLN A 192 5.16 31.73 8.35
CA GLN A 192 4.57 31.75 7.01
C GLN A 192 5.55 32.06 5.89
N ASP A 193 6.81 31.70 6.08
CA ASP A 193 7.83 31.83 5.05
C ASP A 193 7.85 30.64 4.07
N GLY A 194 7.01 29.63 4.32
CA GLY A 194 6.80 28.49 3.45
C GLY A 194 7.73 27.32 3.73
N VAL A 195 8.52 27.39 4.81
CA VAL A 195 9.39 26.30 5.29
C VAL A 195 9.24 26.16 6.81
N ILE A 196 9.48 24.96 7.35
CA ILE A 196 9.40 24.75 8.79
C ILE A 196 10.81 24.83 9.37
N GLN A 197 11.13 25.91 10.07
CA GLN A 197 12.40 26.04 10.79
C GLN A 197 12.25 25.51 12.22
N TYR A 198 13.38 25.21 12.85
CA TYR A 198 13.37 24.79 14.25
C TYR A 198 12.71 25.83 15.15
N GLU A 199 12.86 27.11 14.82
CA GLU A 199 12.27 28.21 15.58
C GLU A 199 10.74 28.16 15.59
N ASP A 200 10.11 27.65 14.53
CA ASP A 200 8.66 27.53 14.46
C ASP A 200 8.15 26.44 15.39
N VAL A 201 8.84 25.30 15.44
CA VAL A 201 8.44 24.10 16.21
C VAL A 201 9.17 23.91 17.54
N ALA A 202 10.03 24.85 17.98
CA ALA A 202 10.90 24.68 19.15
C ALA A 202 10.18 24.34 20.47
N ASP A 203 8.91 24.76 20.61
CA ASP A 203 8.08 24.48 21.78
C ASP A 203 7.41 23.10 21.73
N LEU A 204 7.35 22.48 20.55
CA LEU A 204 6.69 21.19 20.30
C LEU A 204 7.70 20.06 20.09
N LEU A 205 8.81 20.36 19.41
CA LEU A 205 9.78 19.38 18.95
C LEU A 205 11.17 19.66 19.54
N PRO A 206 11.81 18.70 20.21
CA PRO A 206 13.21 18.83 20.61
C PRO A 206 14.13 18.98 19.39
N TYR A 207 15.20 19.78 19.52
CA TYR A 207 16.15 19.99 18.40
C TYR A 207 16.77 18.70 17.86
N ALA A 208 16.97 17.70 18.72
CA ALA A 208 17.52 16.40 18.30
C ALA A 208 16.64 15.74 17.22
N ILE A 209 15.33 15.77 17.43
CA ILE A 209 14.35 15.18 16.50
C ILE A 209 14.25 16.04 15.25
N PHE A 210 14.22 17.38 15.40
CA PHE A 210 14.26 18.29 14.24
C PHE A 210 15.46 17.98 13.34
N SER A 211 16.66 17.81 13.91
CA SER A 211 17.87 17.52 13.14
C SER A 211 17.91 16.11 12.53
N GLU A 212 17.07 15.19 13.02
CA GLU A 212 16.91 13.87 12.41
C GLU A 212 15.91 13.89 11.25
N LEU A 213 14.94 14.81 11.29
CA LEU A 213 13.98 15.02 10.22
C LEU A 213 14.53 15.92 9.10
N ASP A 214 15.53 16.77 9.38
CA ASP A 214 16.29 17.56 8.40
C ASP A 214 17.30 16.65 7.66
N PHE A 215 16.78 15.82 6.75
CA PHE A 215 17.54 14.80 6.03
C PHE A 215 18.59 15.41 5.10
N ASN A 216 18.27 16.54 4.46
CA ASN A 216 19.19 17.20 3.54
C ASN A 216 20.25 18.05 4.29
N GLY A 217 20.00 18.37 5.57
CA GLY A 217 20.90 19.10 6.46
C GLY A 217 20.99 20.61 6.18
N ASP A 218 19.98 21.20 5.57
CA ASP A 218 19.94 22.62 5.18
C ASP A 218 19.34 23.53 6.26
N GLY A 219 18.79 22.94 7.33
CA GLY A 219 18.28 23.63 8.51
C GLY A 219 16.80 24.00 8.46
N VAL A 220 16.07 23.55 7.44
CA VAL A 220 14.60 23.61 7.36
C VAL A 220 14.03 22.21 7.22
N LEU A 221 12.74 22.04 7.50
CA LEU A 221 11.98 20.86 7.12
C LEU A 221 11.08 21.23 5.96
N ASP A 222 11.36 20.68 4.79
CA ASP A 222 10.61 20.94 3.56
C ASP A 222 10.51 19.71 2.65
N CYS A 223 10.15 19.92 1.38
CA CYS A 223 9.98 18.83 0.43
C CYS A 223 11.28 18.18 -0.04
N ASP A 224 12.42 18.87 0.09
CA ASP A 224 13.71 18.25 -0.20
C ASP A 224 14.04 17.20 0.88
N ASP A 225 13.58 17.37 2.13
CA ASP A 225 13.64 16.33 3.16
C ASP A 225 12.62 15.21 2.91
N LEU A 226 11.39 15.57 2.50
CA LEU A 226 10.38 14.59 2.11
C LEU A 226 10.91 13.64 1.02
N ALA A 227 11.62 14.17 0.03
CA ALA A 227 12.22 13.41 -1.06
C ALA A 227 13.39 12.50 -0.62
N LEU A 228 13.92 12.70 0.59
CA LEU A 228 15.01 11.93 1.17
C LEU A 228 14.58 11.03 2.33
N LEU A 229 13.29 11.05 2.69
CA LEU A 229 12.77 10.18 3.74
C LEU A 229 13.17 8.73 3.45
N PRO A 230 13.64 7.98 4.45
CA PRO A 230 13.90 6.55 4.33
C PRO A 230 12.58 5.77 4.38
N ILE A 231 11.50 6.34 3.86
CA ILE A 231 10.31 5.57 3.54
C ILE A 231 10.61 4.98 2.17
N ASP A 232 11.00 3.71 2.16
CA ASP A 232 11.13 2.89 0.95
C ASP A 232 9.70 2.54 0.46
N ASP A 233 8.88 3.56 0.22
CA ASP A 233 7.60 3.43 -0.47
C ASP A 233 7.75 3.99 -1.89
N ASP A 234 8.16 3.11 -2.81
CA ASP A 234 8.03 3.28 -4.28
C ASP A 234 6.61 3.75 -4.72
N TRP A 235 5.64 3.75 -3.81
CA TRP A 235 4.26 4.18 -3.99
C TRP A 235 3.97 5.63 -3.55
N GLY A 236 4.87 6.28 -2.79
CA GLY A 236 4.63 7.49 -1.99
C GLY A 236 3.75 7.19 -0.75
N VAL A 237 3.40 8.22 0.05
CA VAL A 237 2.55 8.10 1.25
C VAL A 237 1.27 7.32 0.91
N LEU A 238 1.27 6.03 1.26
CA LEU A 238 0.13 5.14 1.01
C LEU A 238 -1.01 5.53 1.96
N PRO A 239 -2.18 5.96 1.47
CA PRO A 239 -3.25 6.47 2.33
C PRO A 239 -4.16 5.36 2.90
N TYR A 240 -3.70 4.11 2.99
CA TYR A 240 -4.56 2.96 3.32
C TYR A 240 -3.95 2.07 4.42
N PRO A 241 -4.80 1.46 5.26
CA PRO A 241 -4.35 0.65 6.39
C PRO A 241 -3.50 -0.54 5.98
N THR A 242 -2.47 -0.79 6.78
CA THR A 242 -1.41 -1.78 6.57
C THR A 242 -2.01 -3.17 6.29
N GLU A 243 -2.90 -3.70 7.13
CA GLU A 243 -3.48 -5.05 6.91
C GLU A 243 -4.28 -5.19 5.60
N GLU A 244 -5.02 -4.15 5.20
CA GLU A 244 -5.87 -4.23 3.99
C GLU A 244 -5.05 -4.29 2.70
N MET A 245 -3.75 -3.96 2.77
CA MET A 245 -2.80 -4.14 1.66
C MET A 245 -2.51 -5.61 1.36
N LEU A 246 -2.69 -6.52 2.31
CA LEU A 246 -2.51 -7.94 2.07
C LEU A 246 -3.70 -8.50 1.26
N SER A 247 -3.36 -9.24 0.20
CA SER A 247 -4.33 -9.97 -0.60
C SER A 247 -3.95 -11.44 -0.71
N ALA A 248 -4.95 -12.31 -0.79
CA ALA A 248 -4.72 -13.74 -1.02
C ALA A 248 -3.94 -13.99 -2.33
N ARG A 249 -4.06 -13.10 -3.33
CA ARG A 249 -3.30 -13.19 -4.59
C ARG A 249 -1.82 -12.90 -4.39
N LEU A 250 -1.48 -11.90 -3.58
CA LEU A 250 -0.09 -11.60 -3.20
C LEU A 250 0.54 -12.80 -2.51
N LEU A 251 -0.11 -13.31 -1.46
CA LEU A 251 0.41 -14.42 -0.67
C LEU A 251 0.57 -15.70 -1.50
N ALA A 252 -0.44 -16.03 -2.32
CA ALA A 252 -0.37 -17.18 -3.21
C ALA A 252 0.72 -17.05 -4.28
N MET A 253 1.00 -15.83 -4.74
CA MET A 253 2.14 -15.57 -5.62
C MET A 253 3.45 -15.78 -4.87
N LEU A 254 3.65 -15.15 -3.71
CA LEU A 254 4.87 -15.29 -2.91
C LEU A 254 5.18 -16.75 -2.61
N GLN A 255 4.19 -17.57 -2.24
CA GLN A 255 4.36 -19.02 -2.09
C GLN A 255 4.81 -19.71 -3.39
N ARG A 256 4.22 -19.32 -4.53
CA ARG A 256 4.55 -19.93 -5.83
C ARG A 256 5.98 -19.65 -6.24
N ILE A 257 6.45 -18.41 -6.04
CA ILE A 257 7.79 -17.96 -6.44
C ILE A 257 8.79 -17.98 -5.28
N PHE A 258 8.46 -18.56 -4.14
CA PHE A 258 9.30 -18.52 -2.93
C PHE A 258 10.75 -18.94 -3.21
N ARG A 259 10.95 -20.05 -3.93
CA ARG A 259 12.30 -20.53 -4.29
C ARG A 259 13.03 -19.59 -5.26
N LEU A 260 12.30 -18.88 -6.12
CA LEU A 260 12.87 -17.90 -7.03
C LEU A 260 13.34 -16.64 -6.26
N LEU A 261 12.67 -16.33 -5.15
CA LEU A 261 13.03 -15.21 -4.28
C LEU A 261 14.13 -15.58 -3.27
N ASP A 262 14.13 -16.79 -2.71
CA ASP A 262 15.10 -17.31 -1.74
C ASP A 262 16.47 -17.59 -2.40
N VAL A 263 17.24 -16.52 -2.64
CA VAL A 263 18.49 -16.56 -3.41
C VAL A 263 19.61 -17.21 -2.59
N ASP A 264 19.61 -17.03 -1.27
CA ASP A 264 20.63 -17.62 -0.41
C ASP A 264 20.31 -19.07 0.05
N GLY A 265 19.08 -19.53 -0.18
CA GLY A 265 18.62 -20.89 0.08
C GLY A 265 18.42 -21.19 1.57
N ASN A 266 18.16 -20.17 2.38
CA ASN A 266 17.96 -20.32 3.83
C ASN A 266 16.53 -20.76 4.21
N ASN A 267 15.61 -20.86 3.24
CA ASN A 267 14.17 -21.13 3.38
C ASN A 267 13.35 -20.04 4.09
N ALA A 268 13.81 -18.79 4.01
CA ALA A 268 13.13 -17.60 4.50
C ALA A 268 13.42 -16.43 3.54
N LEU A 269 12.50 -15.48 3.40
CA LEU A 269 12.64 -14.37 2.46
C LEU A 269 12.99 -13.09 3.20
N SER A 270 14.17 -12.53 2.93
CA SER A 270 14.50 -11.17 3.35
C SER A 270 13.79 -10.13 2.47
N TYR A 271 13.66 -8.89 2.96
CA TYR A 271 13.08 -7.80 2.17
C TYR A 271 13.80 -7.59 0.83
N GLU A 272 15.13 -7.62 0.86
CA GLU A 272 15.99 -7.48 -0.32
C GLU A 272 15.82 -8.60 -1.35
N GLU A 273 15.39 -9.78 -0.93
CA GLU A 273 15.09 -10.89 -1.83
C GLU A 273 13.74 -10.71 -2.52
N ILE A 274 12.71 -10.32 -1.77
CA ILE A 274 11.39 -10.06 -2.33
C ILE A 274 11.44 -8.88 -3.32
N ARG A 275 12.03 -7.76 -2.89
CA ARG A 275 11.99 -6.49 -3.64
C ARG A 275 12.70 -6.53 -5.00
N ARG A 276 13.62 -7.47 -5.20
CA ARG A 276 14.31 -7.69 -6.49
C ARG A 276 13.36 -8.03 -7.62
N LEU A 277 12.27 -8.73 -7.33
CA LEU A 277 11.33 -9.20 -8.34
C LEU A 277 9.92 -8.64 -8.12
N VAL A 278 9.52 -8.44 -6.87
CA VAL A 278 8.21 -7.91 -6.49
C VAL A 278 8.48 -6.60 -5.76
N PRO A 279 8.16 -5.42 -6.32
CA PRO A 279 8.40 -4.12 -5.69
C PRO A 279 7.45 -3.91 -4.50
N LEU A 280 7.61 -4.74 -3.47
CA LEU A 280 6.78 -4.82 -2.30
C LEU A 280 7.12 -3.66 -1.37
N PRO A 281 6.14 -2.86 -0.93
CA PRO A 281 6.38 -1.82 0.07
C PRO A 281 6.93 -2.44 1.37
N GLN A 282 7.89 -1.77 2.02
CA GLN A 282 8.48 -2.23 3.28
C GLN A 282 7.41 -2.54 4.34
N ARG A 283 6.41 -1.68 4.51
CA ARG A 283 5.31 -1.92 5.45
C ARG A 283 4.55 -3.23 5.21
N VAL A 284 4.45 -3.67 3.95
CA VAL A 284 3.79 -4.95 3.63
C VAL A 284 4.72 -6.12 3.95
N PHE A 285 6.03 -5.93 3.85
CA PHE A 285 7.00 -6.90 4.35
C PHE A 285 6.91 -7.04 5.86
N ASP A 286 6.90 -5.93 6.60
CA ASP A 286 6.85 -5.93 8.07
C ASP A 286 5.59 -6.66 8.57
N LEU A 287 4.43 -6.46 7.92
CA LEU A 287 3.21 -7.22 8.22
C LEU A 287 3.37 -8.74 8.01
N LEU A 288 4.11 -9.14 6.97
CA LEU A 288 4.34 -10.55 6.68
C LEU A 288 5.32 -11.18 7.68
N ASP A 289 6.24 -10.40 8.22
CA ASP A 289 7.22 -10.77 9.24
C ASP A 289 6.60 -10.70 10.65
N VAL A 290 5.65 -11.59 10.91
CA VAL A 290 4.82 -11.56 12.14
C VAL A 290 5.63 -11.65 13.44
N ASN A 291 6.87 -12.14 13.38
CA ASN A 291 7.72 -12.33 14.55
C ASN A 291 8.88 -11.31 14.64
N ASP A 292 8.95 -10.37 13.69
CA ASP A 292 9.96 -9.31 13.54
C ASP A 292 11.41 -9.82 13.55
N ASP A 293 11.67 -10.98 12.94
CA ASP A 293 13.03 -11.55 12.87
C ASP A 293 13.82 -11.10 11.63
N GLY A 294 13.19 -10.31 10.76
CA GLY A 294 13.72 -9.79 9.51
C GLY A 294 13.51 -10.72 8.32
N TYR A 295 12.71 -11.78 8.45
CA TYR A 295 12.47 -12.75 7.40
C TYR A 295 11.02 -13.23 7.34
N VAL A 296 10.49 -13.31 6.12
CA VAL A 296 9.18 -13.91 5.85
C VAL A 296 9.33 -15.39 5.52
N THR A 297 8.79 -16.24 6.38
CA THR A 297 8.79 -17.69 6.24
C THR A 297 7.54 -18.22 5.55
N TRP A 298 7.59 -19.49 5.13
CA TRP A 298 6.43 -20.17 4.55
C TRP A 298 5.23 -20.24 5.51
N ASP A 299 5.50 -20.40 6.80
CA ASP A 299 4.47 -20.56 7.83
C ASP A 299 3.73 -19.23 8.09
N GLU A 300 4.44 -18.10 8.04
CA GLU A 300 3.83 -16.77 8.16
C GLU A 300 2.91 -16.47 6.97
N ILE A 301 3.38 -16.71 5.74
CA ILE A 301 2.54 -16.54 4.53
C ILE A 301 1.29 -17.45 4.61
N ALA A 302 1.46 -18.69 5.06
CA ALA A 302 0.35 -19.62 5.22
C ALA A 302 -0.66 -19.16 6.29
N SER A 303 -0.18 -18.56 7.38
CA SER A 303 -1.01 -18.05 8.47
C SER A 303 -1.87 -16.87 8.00
N TRP A 304 -1.27 -15.94 7.26
CA TRP A 304 -2.00 -14.85 6.61
C TRP A 304 -3.05 -15.33 5.59
N LEU A 305 -2.75 -16.37 4.82
CA LEU A 305 -3.73 -16.96 3.89
C LEU A 305 -4.93 -17.58 4.61
N VAL A 306 -4.73 -18.17 5.79
CA VAL A 306 -5.83 -18.68 6.62
C VAL A 306 -6.64 -17.51 7.14
N TYR A 307 -6.00 -16.51 7.74
CA TYR A 307 -6.66 -15.31 8.26
C TYR A 307 -7.52 -14.62 7.20
N LEU A 308 -6.96 -14.31 6.02
CA LEU A 308 -7.70 -13.65 4.94
C LEU A 308 -8.89 -14.47 4.40
N ASN A 309 -8.83 -15.80 4.46
CA ASN A 309 -9.95 -16.65 4.05
C ASN A 309 -11.05 -16.76 5.13
N GLU A 310 -10.68 -16.62 6.40
CA GLU A 310 -11.59 -16.76 7.53
C GLU A 310 -12.20 -15.42 7.98
N THR A 311 -11.56 -14.29 7.68
CA THR A 311 -12.02 -12.94 8.01
C THR A 311 -12.93 -12.38 6.92
N PRO A 312 -14.26 -12.28 7.15
CA PRO A 312 -15.18 -11.72 6.17
C PRO A 312 -14.98 -10.20 6.03
N ARG A 313 -14.93 -9.71 4.78
CA ARG A 313 -14.95 -8.28 4.46
C ARG A 313 -16.35 -7.85 4.03
N ASP A 314 -16.82 -6.72 4.55
CA ASP A 314 -18.17 -6.19 4.28
C ASP A 314 -18.33 -5.66 2.84
N VAL A 315 -17.25 -5.12 2.29
CA VAL A 315 -17.13 -4.72 0.89
C VAL A 315 -15.91 -5.40 0.30
N ILE A 316 -16.10 -6.07 -0.85
CA ILE A 316 -15.02 -6.74 -1.57
C ILE A 316 -14.99 -6.16 -2.97
N VAL A 317 -13.85 -5.61 -3.36
CA VAL A 317 -13.54 -5.31 -4.75
C VAL A 317 -12.58 -6.38 -5.25
N ASP A 318 -13.10 -7.38 -5.96
CA ASP A 318 -12.30 -8.48 -6.50
C ASP A 318 -11.68 -8.04 -7.82
N PHE A 319 -10.38 -7.76 -7.79
CA PHE A 319 -9.63 -7.24 -8.92
C PHE A 319 -8.74 -8.31 -9.56
N ALA A 320 -8.76 -8.37 -10.89
CA ALA A 320 -7.97 -9.32 -11.67
C ALA A 320 -7.33 -8.67 -12.90
N ARG A 321 -6.13 -9.16 -13.23
CA ARG A 321 -5.35 -8.79 -14.42
C ARG A 321 -5.40 -9.89 -15.47
N GLU A 322 -5.66 -9.49 -16.70
CA GLU A 322 -5.50 -10.31 -17.90
C GLU A 322 -4.49 -9.63 -18.82
N ILE A 323 -3.46 -10.37 -19.22
CA ILE A 323 -2.41 -9.89 -20.13
C ILE A 323 -2.74 -10.40 -21.54
N ILE A 324 -2.85 -9.47 -22.48
CA ILE A 324 -3.13 -9.77 -23.88
C ILE A 324 -1.92 -9.29 -24.68
N GLY A 325 -1.09 -10.25 -25.10
CA GLY A 325 0.18 -9.98 -25.78
C GLY A 325 0.32 -10.71 -27.12
N PRO A 326 1.50 -10.62 -27.73
CA PRO A 326 1.83 -11.32 -28.98
C PRO A 326 1.86 -12.86 -28.82
N SER A 327 1.99 -13.36 -27.59
CA SER A 327 1.92 -14.77 -27.22
C SER A 327 0.88 -15.02 -26.13
N ASN A 328 0.41 -16.27 -26.03
CA ASN A 328 -0.47 -16.68 -24.94
C ASN A 328 0.31 -16.78 -23.62
N GLY A 329 -0.38 -16.69 -22.48
CA GLY A 329 0.26 -16.64 -21.16
C GLY A 329 0.76 -15.24 -20.82
N ASN A 330 1.33 -15.07 -19.63
CA ASN A 330 1.86 -13.78 -19.20
C ASN A 330 3.30 -13.59 -19.70
N PHE A 331 3.48 -13.69 -21.01
CA PHE A 331 4.75 -13.42 -21.68
C PHE A 331 4.74 -12.04 -22.33
N PHE A 332 5.91 -11.40 -22.41
CA PHE A 332 6.13 -10.19 -23.19
C PHE A 332 7.28 -10.37 -24.20
N ILE A 333 7.25 -9.61 -25.30
CA ILE A 333 8.37 -9.52 -26.24
C ILE A 333 8.96 -8.11 -26.12
N PRO A 334 10.27 -7.95 -25.88
CA PRO A 334 10.90 -6.63 -25.77
C PRO A 334 10.61 -5.74 -26.98
N GLY A 335 10.13 -4.52 -26.72
CA GLY A 335 9.75 -3.56 -27.76
C GLY A 335 8.40 -3.82 -28.46
N GLU A 336 7.64 -4.86 -28.09
CA GLU A 336 6.29 -5.08 -28.58
C GLU A 336 5.25 -4.77 -27.49
N PRO A 337 4.17 -4.01 -27.80
CA PRO A 337 3.19 -3.64 -26.80
C PRO A 337 2.35 -4.84 -26.35
N ILE A 338 2.02 -4.86 -25.07
CA ILE A 338 0.99 -5.71 -24.48
C ILE A 338 -0.20 -4.85 -24.06
N VAL A 339 -1.40 -5.44 -24.00
CA VAL A 339 -2.58 -4.81 -23.40
C VAL A 339 -2.80 -5.44 -22.04
N VAL A 340 -2.76 -4.61 -21.01
CA VAL A 340 -3.16 -5.01 -19.65
C VAL A 340 -4.64 -4.70 -19.51
N ARG A 341 -5.46 -5.74 -19.34
CA ARG A 341 -6.89 -5.60 -19.08
C ARG A 341 -7.15 -5.86 -17.60
N LEU A 342 -7.73 -4.88 -16.92
CA LEU A 342 -8.14 -5.00 -15.53
C LEU A 342 -9.65 -5.15 -15.47
N VAL A 343 -10.08 -6.15 -14.71
CA VAL A 343 -11.50 -6.40 -14.44
C VAL A 343 -11.69 -6.39 -12.94
N ALA A 344 -12.72 -5.69 -12.47
CA ALA A 344 -13.08 -5.70 -11.07
C ALA A 344 -14.56 -5.96 -10.87
N ASP A 345 -14.89 -6.85 -9.93
CA ASP A 345 -16.24 -7.06 -9.44
C ASP A 345 -16.38 -6.49 -8.02
N LYS A 346 -17.55 -5.91 -7.72
CA LYS A 346 -17.85 -5.36 -6.38
C LYS A 346 -18.96 -6.15 -5.71
N TYR A 347 -18.69 -6.58 -4.49
CA TYR A 347 -19.62 -7.26 -3.60
C TYR A 347 -19.88 -6.40 -2.34
N GLY A 348 -20.93 -6.72 -1.59
CA GLY A 348 -21.40 -5.91 -0.45
C GLY A 348 -22.49 -4.91 -0.85
N MET A 349 -23.20 -4.32 0.12
CA MET A 349 -24.33 -3.42 -0.16
C MET A 349 -23.95 -1.94 -0.30
N ASP A 350 -22.82 -1.53 0.26
CA ASP A 350 -22.49 -0.10 0.37
C ASP A 350 -22.05 0.50 -0.95
N ALA A 351 -22.53 1.70 -1.28
CA ALA A 351 -22.06 2.41 -2.45
C ALA A 351 -20.61 2.87 -2.25
N LEU A 352 -19.83 2.87 -3.33
CA LEU A 352 -18.50 3.48 -3.34
C LEU A 352 -18.64 4.94 -3.75
N GLU A 353 -18.08 5.84 -2.94
CA GLU A 353 -18.06 7.28 -3.22
C GLU A 353 -16.86 7.65 -4.10
N ALA A 354 -15.73 7.00 -3.88
CA ALA A 354 -14.53 7.12 -4.70
C ALA A 354 -13.87 5.76 -4.95
N LEU A 355 -13.11 5.66 -6.04
CA LEU A 355 -12.26 4.51 -6.37
C LEU A 355 -10.97 5.01 -7.00
N SER A 356 -9.84 4.39 -6.66
CA SER A 356 -8.58 4.57 -7.38
C SER A 356 -7.95 3.21 -7.68
N VAL A 357 -7.26 3.15 -8.82
CA VAL A 357 -6.40 2.03 -9.20
C VAL A 357 -5.00 2.60 -9.39
N THR A 358 -4.05 2.09 -8.62
CA THR A 358 -2.65 2.44 -8.73
C THR A 358 -1.88 1.22 -9.23
N GLU A 359 -1.09 1.37 -10.27
CA GLU A 359 -0.24 0.33 -10.84
C GLU A 359 1.21 0.80 -10.80
N LEU A 360 2.06 0.07 -10.09
CA LEU A 360 3.50 0.12 -10.27
C LEU A 360 3.90 -0.76 -11.43
N LEU A 361 4.65 -0.14 -12.32
CA LEU A 361 5.12 -0.70 -13.57
C LEU A 361 6.65 -0.84 -13.50
N PRO A 362 7.23 -1.81 -14.22
CA PRO A 362 8.68 -1.94 -14.26
C PRO A 362 9.34 -0.67 -14.81
N GLU A 363 10.55 -0.37 -14.33
CA GLU A 363 11.31 0.79 -14.77
C GLU A 363 11.51 0.79 -16.29
N GLY A 364 11.34 1.95 -16.92
CA GLY A 364 11.52 2.13 -18.37
C GLY A 364 10.37 1.63 -19.26
N TRP A 365 9.35 0.98 -18.69
CA TRP A 365 8.15 0.58 -19.44
C TRP A 365 7.22 1.78 -19.62
N THR A 366 6.68 1.98 -20.83
CA THR A 366 5.85 3.16 -21.13
C THR A 366 4.39 2.81 -21.27
N VAL A 367 3.52 3.61 -20.66
CA VAL A 367 2.06 3.49 -20.78
C VAL A 367 1.59 4.21 -22.04
N GLY A 368 0.80 3.50 -22.84
CA GLY A 368 0.14 4.02 -24.03
C GLY A 368 -1.28 4.49 -23.75
N ALA A 369 -2.21 4.17 -24.64
CA ALA A 369 -3.61 4.55 -24.46
C ALA A 369 -4.23 3.85 -23.25
N VAL A 370 -4.86 4.63 -22.36
CA VAL A 370 -5.68 4.13 -21.26
C VAL A 370 -7.15 4.21 -21.65
N HIS A 371 -7.83 3.09 -21.61
CA HIS A 371 -9.25 2.95 -21.88
C HIS A 371 -9.98 2.60 -20.60
N ASN A 372 -10.94 3.43 -20.19
CA ASN A 372 -11.80 3.16 -19.04
C ASN A 372 -13.25 3.57 -19.35
N LYS A 373 -14.17 3.10 -18.51
CA LYS A 373 -15.57 3.56 -18.52
C LYS A 373 -15.73 4.67 -17.49
N GLY A 374 -16.28 5.82 -17.92
CA GLY A 374 -16.56 6.96 -17.05
C GLY A 374 -15.62 8.14 -17.30
N THR A 375 -15.58 9.08 -16.35
CA THR A 375 -14.66 10.21 -16.32
C THR A 375 -13.63 9.98 -15.22
N ALA A 376 -12.69 9.08 -15.48
CA ALA A 376 -11.53 8.89 -14.60
C ALA A 376 -10.46 9.95 -14.89
N VAL A 377 -9.78 10.42 -13.85
CA VAL A 377 -8.53 11.16 -13.97
C VAL A 377 -7.40 10.13 -14.08
N VAL A 378 -6.52 10.29 -15.06
CA VAL A 378 -5.38 9.40 -15.27
C VAL A 378 -4.12 10.24 -15.14
N THR A 379 -3.27 9.86 -14.19
CA THR A 379 -1.96 10.48 -13.97
C THR A 379 -0.88 9.41 -14.07
N GLN A 380 0.26 9.78 -14.64
CA GLN A 380 1.43 8.92 -14.69
C GLN A 380 2.59 9.69 -14.08
N GLU A 381 3.25 9.06 -13.12
CA GLU A 381 4.45 9.56 -12.47
C GLU A 381 5.63 8.70 -12.91
N VAL A 382 6.65 9.35 -13.48
CA VAL A 382 7.85 8.69 -14.00
C VAL A 382 9.08 9.40 -13.47
N GLY A 383 9.93 8.68 -12.75
CA GLY A 383 11.17 9.13 -12.17
C GLY A 383 12.15 7.97 -11.95
N PRO A 384 13.37 8.24 -11.46
CA PRO A 384 14.29 7.18 -11.03
C PRO A 384 13.62 6.31 -9.95
N GLY A 385 13.54 5.00 -10.15
CA GLY A 385 12.86 4.07 -9.22
C GLY A 385 11.33 4.10 -9.27
N VAL A 386 10.71 5.13 -9.87
CA VAL A 386 9.25 5.31 -9.85
C VAL A 386 8.66 5.25 -11.25
N ASN A 387 7.76 4.29 -11.49
CA ASN A 387 6.92 4.25 -12.69
C ASN A 387 5.50 3.84 -12.29
N LYS A 388 4.69 4.85 -11.97
CA LYS A 388 3.38 4.68 -11.33
C LYS A 388 2.29 5.23 -12.23
N LEU A 389 1.27 4.41 -12.49
CA LEU A 389 0.05 4.80 -13.18
C LEU A 389 -1.09 4.86 -12.17
N LEU A 390 -1.69 6.04 -11.99
CA LEU A 390 -2.85 6.25 -11.13
C LEU A 390 -4.08 6.57 -11.99
N ILE A 391 -5.17 5.86 -11.72
CA ILE A 391 -6.47 6.05 -12.36
C ILE A 391 -7.49 6.27 -11.23
N SER A 392 -8.00 7.50 -11.09
CA SER A 392 -8.91 7.89 -10.00
C SER A 392 -10.30 8.29 -10.51
N TRP A 393 -11.31 7.96 -9.71
CA TRP A 393 -12.69 8.41 -9.86
C TRP A 393 -13.08 9.17 -8.59
N GLU A 394 -12.93 10.50 -8.64
CA GLU A 394 -12.99 11.38 -7.45
C GLU A 394 -14.41 11.78 -7.05
N ASP A 395 -15.34 11.88 -8.00
CA ASP A 395 -16.72 12.35 -7.74
C ASP A 395 -17.76 11.21 -7.59
N ALA A 396 -17.46 10.04 -8.15
CA ALA A 396 -18.30 8.85 -8.08
C ALA A 396 -17.53 7.63 -8.63
N ALA A 397 -17.58 6.52 -7.90
CA ALA A 397 -17.00 5.25 -8.36
C ALA A 397 -17.60 4.78 -9.71
N PRO A 398 -16.81 4.06 -10.52
CA PRO A 398 -17.28 3.54 -11.80
C PRO A 398 -18.36 2.46 -11.61
N ILE A 399 -19.08 2.17 -12.71
CA ILE A 399 -20.07 1.10 -12.73
C ILE A 399 -19.36 -0.25 -12.79
N PHE A 400 -19.76 -1.18 -11.91
CA PHE A 400 -19.29 -2.56 -11.88
C PHE A 400 -20.14 -3.50 -12.76
N PRO A 401 -19.56 -4.54 -13.41
CA PRO A 401 -18.14 -4.89 -13.40
C PRO A 401 -17.29 -3.81 -14.08
N LEU A 402 -16.22 -3.40 -13.38
CA LEU A 402 -15.26 -2.45 -13.88
C LEU A 402 -14.47 -3.13 -14.99
N GLU A 403 -14.33 -2.45 -16.12
CA GLU A 403 -13.44 -2.85 -17.19
C GLU A 403 -12.60 -1.64 -17.57
N LEU A 404 -11.29 -1.79 -17.43
CA LEU A 404 -10.33 -0.82 -17.92
C LEU A 404 -9.16 -1.58 -18.57
N SER A 405 -8.48 -0.92 -19.50
CA SER A 405 -7.31 -1.50 -20.13
C SER A 405 -6.33 -0.42 -20.49
N TYR A 406 -5.05 -0.70 -20.39
CA TYR A 406 -4.01 0.19 -20.86
C TYR A 406 -3.01 -0.57 -21.74
N GLU A 407 -2.51 0.10 -22.77
CA GLU A 407 -1.36 -0.39 -23.52
C GLU A 407 -0.10 -0.18 -22.69
N LEU A 408 0.76 -1.18 -22.65
CA LEU A 408 2.02 -1.14 -21.93
C LEU A 408 3.12 -1.62 -22.89
N LEU A 409 4.17 -0.81 -23.03
CA LEU A 409 5.28 -1.08 -23.95
C LEU A 409 6.56 -1.37 -23.15
N PRO A 410 7.04 -2.63 -23.15
CA PRO A 410 8.36 -2.97 -22.66
C PRO A 410 9.44 -2.27 -23.50
N PRO A 411 10.52 -1.75 -22.89
CA PRO A 411 11.64 -1.22 -23.64
C PRO A 411 12.35 -2.33 -24.45
N PRO A 412 13.09 -1.99 -25.53
CA PRO A 412 13.73 -2.98 -26.39
C PRO A 412 14.80 -3.86 -25.72
N ASP A 413 15.28 -3.44 -24.56
CA ASP A 413 16.27 -4.13 -23.71
C ASP A 413 15.65 -4.73 -22.45
N ALA A 414 14.31 -4.73 -22.33
CA ALA A 414 13.62 -5.48 -21.29
C ALA A 414 14.00 -6.96 -21.35
N ALA A 415 14.20 -7.59 -20.21
CA ALA A 415 14.62 -8.98 -20.14
C ALA A 415 14.12 -9.66 -18.86
N GLY A 416 14.09 -11.00 -18.88
CA GLY A 416 13.83 -11.81 -17.70
C GLY A 416 12.39 -11.72 -17.19
N ILE A 417 12.22 -11.82 -15.88
CA ILE A 417 10.92 -11.82 -15.21
C ILE A 417 10.73 -10.47 -14.53
N VAL A 418 9.55 -9.89 -14.67
CA VAL A 418 9.17 -8.61 -14.06
C VAL A 418 7.80 -8.73 -13.40
N THR A 419 7.46 -7.79 -12.51
CA THR A 419 6.15 -7.77 -11.84
C THR A 419 5.43 -6.47 -12.13
N LEU A 420 4.15 -6.58 -12.50
CA LEU A 420 3.18 -5.50 -12.36
C LEU A 420 2.55 -5.61 -10.99
N LEU A 421 2.64 -4.58 -10.15
CA LEU A 421 2.04 -4.57 -8.83
C LEU A 421 0.98 -3.48 -8.79
N GLY A 422 -0.28 -3.84 -8.58
CA GLY A 422 -1.33 -2.82 -8.51
C GLY A 422 -2.22 -2.98 -7.30
N GLN A 423 -2.75 -1.86 -6.84
CA GLN A 423 -3.64 -1.73 -5.70
C GLN A 423 -4.94 -1.10 -6.17
N VAL A 424 -6.05 -1.59 -5.63
CA VAL A 424 -7.32 -0.88 -5.72
C VAL A 424 -7.65 -0.32 -4.36
N ALA A 425 -8.04 0.94 -4.36
CA ALA A 425 -8.54 1.61 -3.19
C ALA A 425 -9.90 2.24 -3.44
N PHE A 426 -10.67 2.39 -2.37
CA PHE A 426 -12.02 2.89 -2.44
C PHE A 426 -12.43 3.57 -1.14
N ILE A 427 -13.44 4.43 -1.25
CA ILE A 427 -14.12 5.06 -0.11
C ILE A 427 -15.59 4.63 -0.15
N THR A 428 -16.13 4.19 0.98
CA THR A 428 -17.55 3.88 1.15
C THR A 428 -18.31 5.07 1.74
N GLN A 429 -19.60 4.92 2.02
CA GLN A 429 -20.40 5.96 2.70
C GLN A 429 -19.89 6.32 4.10
N GLU A 430 -19.05 5.48 4.71
CA GLU A 430 -18.39 5.78 5.99
C GLU A 430 -17.29 6.85 5.84
N GLY A 431 -16.90 7.19 4.60
CA GLY A 431 -15.91 8.22 4.31
C GLY A 431 -14.46 7.77 4.53
N VAL A 432 -14.25 6.49 4.82
CA VAL A 432 -12.96 5.92 5.22
C VAL A 432 -12.28 5.28 4.00
N PRO A 433 -11.02 5.64 3.71
CA PRO A 433 -10.21 4.98 2.70
C PRO A 433 -9.97 3.50 3.05
N ARG A 434 -10.25 2.61 2.09
CA ARG A 434 -10.06 1.15 2.19
C ARG A 434 -9.32 0.60 0.98
N SER A 435 -8.76 -0.60 1.11
CA SER A 435 -8.05 -1.30 0.04
C SER A 435 -8.58 -2.71 -0.26
N ALA A 436 -8.50 -3.08 -1.54
CA ALA A 436 -8.68 -4.47 -2.00
C ALA A 436 -7.41 -5.33 -1.83
N GLY A 437 -6.33 -4.73 -1.33
CA GLY A 437 -5.02 -5.34 -1.26
C GLY A 437 -4.23 -5.26 -2.55
N LEU A 438 -2.94 -5.55 -2.44
CA LEU A 438 -2.00 -5.61 -3.55
C LEU A 438 -2.28 -6.84 -4.41
N VAL A 439 -2.50 -6.61 -5.70
CA VAL A 439 -2.63 -7.66 -6.69
C VAL A 439 -1.36 -7.63 -7.54
N PRO A 440 -0.47 -8.61 -7.44
CA PRO A 440 0.67 -8.70 -8.32
C PRO A 440 0.36 -9.51 -9.59
N THR A 441 1.15 -9.31 -10.63
CA THR A 441 1.10 -10.09 -11.87
C THR A 441 2.51 -10.18 -12.45
N LEU A 442 3.08 -11.37 -12.42
CA LEU A 442 4.39 -11.63 -13.03
C LEU A 442 4.24 -11.73 -14.55
N LEU A 443 5.23 -11.20 -15.25
CA LEU A 443 5.44 -11.36 -16.68
C LEU A 443 6.83 -11.94 -16.91
N ALA A 444 6.99 -12.81 -17.90
CA ALA A 444 8.30 -13.29 -18.34
C ALA A 444 8.59 -12.90 -19.79
N GLU A 445 9.86 -12.65 -20.11
CA GLU A 445 10.31 -12.47 -21.49
C GLU A 445 10.02 -13.74 -22.30
N LEU A 446 9.45 -13.61 -23.49
CA LEU A 446 9.32 -14.74 -24.40
C LEU A 446 10.68 -15.05 -25.03
N LEU A 447 11.36 -16.06 -24.51
CA LEU A 447 12.63 -16.52 -25.06
C LEU A 447 12.42 -17.28 -26.39
N SER A 448 13.52 -17.40 -27.14
CA SER A 448 13.54 -18.21 -28.36
C SER A 448 13.28 -19.69 -28.03
N GLU A 449 12.54 -20.38 -28.91
CA GLU A 449 12.28 -21.83 -28.83
C GLU A 449 13.53 -22.71 -28.72
N VAL A 450 14.73 -22.20 -29.04
CA VAL A 450 16.00 -22.93 -28.85
C VAL A 450 16.29 -23.23 -27.37
N TYR A 451 15.69 -22.46 -26.46
CA TYR A 451 15.77 -22.66 -25.02
C TYR A 451 14.64 -23.54 -24.48
N ALA A 452 13.69 -23.96 -25.32
CA ALA A 452 12.60 -24.83 -24.91
C ALA A 452 13.12 -26.18 -24.41
N HIS A 453 12.38 -26.78 -23.50
CA HIS A 453 12.68 -28.13 -23.02
C HIS A 453 12.55 -29.11 -24.19
N SER A 454 13.46 -30.09 -24.35
CA SER A 454 13.47 -31.02 -25.50
C SER A 454 12.16 -31.80 -25.73
N ALA A 455 11.32 -31.90 -24.70
CA ALA A 455 9.99 -32.51 -24.79
C ALA A 455 8.92 -31.60 -25.42
N ASP A 456 9.10 -30.28 -25.36
CA ASP A 456 8.25 -29.29 -26.01
C ASP A 456 8.66 -29.18 -27.48
N THR A 457 7.94 -29.91 -28.32
CA THR A 457 8.30 -30.11 -29.73
C THR A 457 7.69 -29.05 -30.65
N ASP A 458 6.65 -28.35 -30.20
CA ASP A 458 6.03 -27.26 -30.95
C ASP A 458 6.44 -25.86 -30.46
N GLY A 459 7.21 -25.78 -29.37
CA GLY A 459 7.87 -24.58 -28.89
C GLY A 459 6.89 -23.58 -28.26
N ASP A 460 5.74 -24.06 -27.77
CA ASP A 460 4.68 -23.21 -27.22
C ASP A 460 4.87 -22.88 -25.72
N TRP A 461 6.01 -23.30 -25.14
CA TRP A 461 6.39 -23.15 -23.73
C TRP A 461 5.48 -23.93 -22.77
N ARG A 462 4.82 -24.97 -23.27
CA ARG A 462 4.00 -25.90 -22.50
C ARG A 462 4.44 -27.31 -22.81
N ILE A 463 4.24 -28.19 -21.82
CA ILE A 463 4.31 -29.63 -22.08
C ILE A 463 2.88 -30.11 -22.28
N SER A 464 2.55 -30.54 -23.49
CA SER A 464 1.26 -31.17 -23.75
C SER A 464 1.22 -32.61 -23.22
N LEU A 465 0.02 -33.19 -23.10
CA LEU A 465 -0.11 -34.59 -22.72
C LEU A 465 0.59 -35.53 -23.72
N ARG A 466 0.61 -35.16 -25.01
CA ARG A 466 1.27 -35.94 -26.06
C ARG A 466 2.79 -35.98 -25.83
N GLU A 467 3.38 -34.84 -25.53
CA GLU A 467 4.80 -34.67 -25.27
C GLU A 467 5.22 -35.36 -23.98
N LEU A 468 4.42 -35.24 -22.91
CA LEU A 468 4.67 -35.99 -21.69
C LEU A 468 4.62 -37.51 -21.92
N LEU A 469 3.63 -38.00 -22.68
CA LEU A 469 3.54 -39.41 -23.03
C LEU A 469 4.74 -39.87 -23.86
N ARG A 470 5.35 -38.99 -24.65
CA ARG A 470 6.55 -39.27 -25.41
C ARG A 470 7.75 -39.48 -24.48
N VAL A 471 7.96 -38.60 -23.50
CA VAL A 471 9.01 -38.78 -22.48
C VAL A 471 8.81 -40.06 -21.67
N ILE A 472 7.56 -40.39 -21.31
CA ILE A 472 7.23 -41.64 -20.59
C ILE A 472 7.61 -42.88 -21.41
N GLN A 473 7.54 -42.85 -22.74
CA GLN A 473 7.98 -43.95 -23.58
C GLN A 473 9.50 -44.16 -23.50
N LEU A 474 10.29 -43.08 -23.53
CA LEU A 474 11.76 -43.12 -23.39
C LEU A 474 12.18 -43.63 -21.99
N TYR A 475 11.46 -43.20 -20.94
CA TYR A 475 11.64 -43.73 -19.58
C TYR A 475 11.39 -45.26 -19.53
N ASN A 476 10.26 -45.72 -20.08
CA ASN A 476 9.85 -47.13 -19.99
C ASN A 476 10.76 -48.08 -20.78
N SER A 477 11.51 -47.61 -21.77
CA SER A 477 12.48 -48.44 -22.48
C SER A 477 13.79 -48.62 -21.73
N GLY A 478 14.07 -47.80 -20.72
CA GLY A 478 15.25 -47.85 -19.88
C GLY A 478 16.54 -47.30 -20.52
N GLN A 479 16.54 -47.05 -21.84
CA GLN A 479 17.57 -46.32 -22.59
C GLN A 479 16.94 -45.62 -23.80
N TYR A 480 17.57 -44.55 -24.26
CA TYR A 480 17.24 -43.85 -25.49
C TYR A 480 18.51 -43.45 -26.25
N HIS A 481 18.35 -42.96 -27.48
CA HIS A 481 19.45 -42.53 -28.35
C HIS A 481 19.04 -41.36 -29.24
N VAL A 482 20.00 -40.74 -29.92
CA VAL A 482 19.72 -39.69 -30.90
C VAL A 482 19.08 -40.32 -32.15
N ASP A 483 17.89 -39.85 -32.51
CA ASP A 483 17.19 -40.23 -33.74
C ASP A 483 16.63 -38.98 -34.42
N PRO A 484 17.38 -38.33 -35.32
CA PRO A 484 16.94 -37.10 -35.99
C PRO A 484 15.70 -37.29 -36.88
N ALA A 485 15.30 -38.54 -37.16
CA ALA A 485 14.07 -38.85 -37.88
C ALA A 485 12.87 -39.10 -36.94
N GLY A 486 13.11 -39.15 -35.63
CA GLY A 486 12.12 -39.27 -34.57
C GLY A 486 11.34 -37.97 -34.35
N GLU A 487 10.22 -38.07 -33.63
CA GLU A 487 9.28 -36.97 -33.37
C GLU A 487 9.92 -35.78 -32.63
N ASP A 488 10.77 -36.10 -31.67
CA ASP A 488 11.46 -35.19 -30.74
C ASP A 488 12.99 -35.21 -30.95
N GLY A 489 13.46 -35.85 -32.03
CA GLY A 489 14.89 -36.05 -32.28
C GLY A 489 15.52 -37.21 -31.49
N TYR A 490 14.72 -38.00 -30.76
CA TYR A 490 15.20 -39.13 -29.95
C TYR A 490 14.51 -40.45 -30.30
N GLY A 491 15.22 -41.56 -30.08
CA GLY A 491 14.78 -42.93 -30.39
C GLY A 491 14.75 -43.81 -29.13
N ILE A 492 13.88 -44.83 -29.14
CA ILE A 492 13.73 -45.77 -28.02
C ILE A 492 14.84 -46.85 -28.07
N GLY A 493 15.48 -47.14 -26.94
CA GLY A 493 16.46 -48.22 -26.79
C GLY A 493 17.90 -47.82 -27.16
N GLU A 494 18.78 -48.82 -27.30
CA GLU A 494 20.19 -48.61 -27.65
C GLU A 494 20.37 -48.04 -29.06
N GLY A 495 21.28 -47.07 -29.21
CA GLY A 495 21.63 -46.45 -30.49
C GLY A 495 22.75 -45.42 -30.36
N PRO A 496 22.92 -44.53 -31.35
CA PRO A 496 23.93 -43.47 -31.33
C PRO A 496 23.72 -42.46 -30.19
N VAL A 497 24.79 -42.11 -29.49
CA VAL A 497 24.80 -41.21 -28.33
C VAL A 497 25.72 -39.99 -28.56
N ASP A 498 25.89 -39.61 -29.83
CA ASP A 498 26.81 -38.57 -30.31
C ASP A 498 26.14 -37.19 -30.50
N GLY A 499 25.15 -36.88 -29.67
CA GLY A 499 24.41 -35.61 -29.66
C GLY A 499 24.18 -35.04 -28.25
N LEU A 500 23.27 -34.08 -28.14
CA LEU A 500 22.81 -33.56 -26.84
C LEU A 500 21.89 -34.60 -26.19
N ASN A 501 21.94 -34.68 -24.86
CA ASN A 501 20.96 -35.44 -24.10
C ASN A 501 19.59 -34.74 -24.18
N HIS A 502 18.53 -35.52 -24.09
CA HIS A 502 17.19 -34.97 -23.94
C HIS A 502 17.15 -34.17 -22.61
N SER A 503 16.54 -32.98 -22.58
CA SER A 503 16.54 -32.10 -21.38
C SER A 503 16.08 -32.81 -20.09
N ALA A 504 15.17 -33.78 -20.19
CA ALA A 504 14.75 -34.60 -19.06
C ALA A 504 15.85 -35.51 -18.46
N ASP A 505 16.90 -35.85 -19.20
CA ASP A 505 18.07 -36.61 -18.74
C ASP A 505 19.20 -35.63 -18.41
N TYR A 506 19.00 -34.87 -17.33
CA TYR A 506 19.96 -33.88 -16.85
C TYR A 506 21.19 -34.51 -16.20
N ILE A 507 21.16 -35.80 -15.86
CA ILE A 507 22.34 -36.57 -15.42
C ILE A 507 23.25 -36.88 -16.61
N GLY A 508 22.69 -37.05 -17.80
CA GLY A 508 23.42 -37.25 -19.05
C GLY A 508 23.85 -38.70 -19.29
N ASP A 509 23.14 -39.69 -18.71
CA ASP A 509 23.53 -41.11 -18.79
C ASP A 509 22.77 -41.91 -19.87
N TRP A 510 22.00 -41.21 -20.71
CA TRP A 510 21.16 -41.76 -21.79
C TRP A 510 20.02 -42.64 -21.29
N ARG A 511 19.59 -42.39 -20.05
CA ARG A 511 18.42 -42.98 -19.42
C ARG A 511 17.66 -41.89 -18.71
N ILE A 512 16.34 -41.94 -18.85
CA ILE A 512 15.47 -41.10 -18.02
C ILE A 512 15.15 -41.93 -16.79
N THR A 513 15.52 -41.43 -15.61
CA THR A 513 15.22 -42.02 -14.31
C THR A 513 13.86 -41.54 -13.79
N LEU A 514 13.38 -42.11 -12.68
CA LEU A 514 12.10 -41.68 -12.10
C LEU A 514 12.15 -40.22 -11.62
N PRO A 515 13.18 -39.74 -10.90
CA PRO A 515 13.28 -38.32 -10.52
C PRO A 515 13.25 -37.37 -11.73
N GLU A 516 13.96 -37.71 -12.79
CA GLU A 516 13.98 -37.00 -14.07
C GLU A 516 12.59 -36.95 -14.74
N LEU A 517 11.89 -38.08 -14.80
CA LEU A 517 10.51 -38.10 -15.31
C LEU A 517 9.57 -37.26 -14.43
N LEU A 518 9.72 -37.31 -13.11
CA LEU A 518 8.90 -36.53 -12.19
C LEU A 518 9.09 -35.02 -12.38
N ARG A 519 10.28 -34.57 -12.80
CA ARG A 519 10.52 -33.17 -13.16
C ARG A 519 9.70 -32.72 -14.36
N VAL A 520 9.67 -33.51 -15.44
CA VAL A 520 8.80 -33.21 -16.60
C VAL A 520 7.31 -33.24 -16.22
N ILE A 521 6.90 -34.17 -15.36
CA ILE A 521 5.52 -34.23 -14.83
C ILE A 521 5.18 -32.99 -14.00
N GLN A 522 6.14 -32.43 -13.26
CA GLN A 522 5.95 -31.18 -12.53
C GLN A 522 5.70 -30.02 -13.47
N LEU A 523 6.50 -29.86 -14.55
CA LEU A 523 6.31 -28.83 -15.57
C LEU A 523 4.98 -28.97 -16.32
N TYR A 524 4.50 -30.20 -16.53
CA TYR A 524 3.19 -30.48 -17.11
C TYR A 524 2.01 -30.04 -16.22
N ASN A 525 2.13 -30.21 -14.90
CA ASN A 525 1.04 -30.00 -13.94
C ASN A 525 1.00 -28.58 -13.35
N THR A 526 1.68 -27.61 -13.96
CA THR A 526 1.70 -26.24 -13.44
C THR A 526 0.32 -25.58 -13.61
N PRO A 527 -0.13 -24.72 -12.68
CA PRO A 527 -1.44 -24.08 -12.77
C PRO A 527 -1.65 -23.26 -14.06
N ALA A 528 -0.62 -22.55 -14.50
CA ALA A 528 -0.63 -21.80 -15.76
C ALA A 528 -0.41 -22.70 -17.00
N HIS A 529 0.04 -23.94 -16.79
CA HIS A 529 0.48 -24.90 -17.83
C HIS A 529 1.68 -24.45 -18.67
N TYR A 530 2.39 -23.41 -18.24
CA TYR A 530 3.63 -22.96 -18.85
C TYR A 530 4.82 -23.32 -17.97
N TYR A 531 5.98 -23.44 -18.59
CA TYR A 531 7.28 -23.54 -17.93
C TYR A 531 8.22 -22.44 -18.42
N TYR A 532 9.32 -22.23 -17.71
CA TYR A 532 10.32 -21.22 -18.04
C TYR A 532 11.73 -21.73 -17.71
N VAL A 533 12.75 -21.07 -18.24
CA VAL A 533 14.16 -21.39 -17.95
C VAL A 533 14.51 -20.90 -16.54
N ALA A 534 15.29 -21.69 -15.79
CA ALA A 534 15.78 -21.35 -14.47
C ALA A 534 17.13 -22.01 -14.20
N ASP A 535 18.16 -21.22 -13.92
CA ASP A 535 19.55 -21.69 -13.77
C ASP A 535 19.81 -22.47 -12.46
N ASP A 536 18.91 -22.36 -11.48
CA ASP A 536 19.01 -22.90 -10.13
C ASP A 536 18.29 -24.25 -9.95
N THR A 537 17.77 -24.84 -11.02
CA THR A 537 17.09 -26.14 -10.99
C THR A 537 17.93 -27.25 -11.63
N GLU A 538 17.61 -28.50 -11.29
CA GLU A 538 18.38 -29.67 -11.74
C GLU A 538 18.38 -29.86 -13.26
N ASP A 539 17.29 -29.48 -13.92
CA ASP A 539 17.09 -29.62 -15.36
C ASP A 539 17.19 -28.30 -16.13
N GLY A 540 17.39 -27.17 -15.44
CA GLY A 540 17.44 -25.84 -16.04
C GLY A 540 16.06 -25.23 -16.31
N PHE A 541 14.98 -25.84 -15.79
CA PHE A 541 13.60 -25.38 -15.99
C PHE A 541 12.83 -25.27 -14.67
N MET A 542 11.85 -24.37 -14.67
CA MET A 542 10.88 -24.22 -13.59
C MET A 542 9.45 -24.10 -14.15
N PRO A 543 8.42 -24.37 -13.35
CA PRO A 543 7.08 -23.84 -13.61
C PRO A 543 7.14 -22.34 -13.92
N ALA A 544 6.42 -21.87 -14.93
CA ALA A 544 6.35 -20.44 -15.18
C ALA A 544 5.86 -19.70 -13.92
N PRO A 545 6.46 -18.55 -13.57
CA PRO A 545 6.25 -17.93 -12.26
C PRO A 545 4.87 -17.29 -12.08
N PHE A 546 4.12 -17.08 -13.17
CA PHE A 546 2.85 -16.34 -13.22
C PHE A 546 1.58 -17.19 -13.06
#